data_AF-X1KFV1-F1
#
_entry.id   AF-X1KFV1-F1
#
_cell.length_a   1.000
_cell.length_b   1.000
_cell.length_c   1.000
_cell.angle_alpha   90.00
_cell.angle_beta   90.00
_cell.angle_gamma   90.00
#
_symmetry.space_group_name_H-M   'P 1'
#
loop_
_entity.id
_entity.type
_entity.pdbx_description
1 polymer ?
#
loop_
_entity_poly.entity_id
_entity_poly.type
_entity_poly.pdbx_seq_one_letter_code
_entity_poly.pdbx_strand_id
1 'polypeptide(L)'
;RKIENLLYEWGKTIEPDGFFFYSKNAVYHYAFDKMAGGLVDVYQYTGIEDAIIYLDKITSWAEKNLSRKNIYADNDCCFDCSAEWYTLPENLYRAYVITGNKRFKDFGDKFLYKDYYIFFERNDYEGLMNTGGKSVSRRYHAYSHINALSSAAMFYYLTGEKKYLQVLKNAYNIIKDTQLYNTGGYGPGETFMYPSQRTETLYSEDFHFETACGSWAIFKLVRYLMEFSGNAIYGDWAEKVIYNGVGAMPLGFRRVAIYKIKFI
;
A
#
# COMPACT_ATOMS: atom_id res chain seq x y z
N ARG A 1 25.80 -0.67 -12.22
CA ARG A 1 25.80 0.21 -13.42
C ARG A 1 24.50 1.01 -13.61
N LYS A 2 23.38 0.51 -14.17
CA LYS A 2 22.19 1.38 -14.39
C LYS A 2 21.57 1.92 -13.10
N ILE A 3 21.29 1.04 -12.13
CA ILE A 3 20.67 1.43 -10.85
C ILE A 3 21.60 2.30 -10.00
N GLU A 4 22.89 1.97 -10.00
CA GLU A 4 23.95 2.70 -9.31
C GLU A 4 24.09 4.13 -9.84
N ASN A 5 24.15 4.31 -11.17
CA ASN A 5 24.18 5.64 -11.78
C ASN A 5 22.90 6.43 -11.47
N LEU A 6 21.73 5.78 -11.55
CA LEU A 6 20.45 6.43 -11.23
C LEU A 6 20.42 6.90 -9.77
N LEU A 7 20.83 6.03 -8.84
CA LEU A 7 20.88 6.31 -7.41
C LEU A 7 21.83 7.47 -7.12
N TYR A 8 23.03 7.44 -7.70
CA TYR A 8 24.04 8.47 -7.50
C TYR A 8 23.61 9.84 -8.04
N GLU A 9 23.09 9.89 -9.28
CA GLU A 9 22.61 11.15 -9.87
C GLU A 9 21.37 11.70 -9.14
N TRP A 10 20.45 10.83 -8.71
CA TRP A 10 19.33 11.24 -7.86
C TRP A 10 19.81 11.72 -6.48
N GLY A 11 20.81 11.08 -5.89
CA GLY A 11 21.39 11.49 -4.62
C GLY A 11 21.97 12.91 -4.63
N LYS A 12 22.45 13.40 -5.79
CA LYS A 12 22.90 14.79 -5.98
C LYS A 12 21.77 15.81 -5.94
N THR A 13 20.52 15.40 -6.19
CA THR A 13 19.37 16.31 -6.17
C THR A 13 18.76 16.44 -4.77
N ILE A 14 19.29 15.75 -3.77
CA ILE A 14 18.87 15.90 -2.37
C ILE A 14 19.50 17.17 -1.82
N GLU A 15 18.66 18.09 -1.36
CA GLU A 15 19.09 19.34 -0.74
C GLU A 15 19.88 19.09 0.55
N PRO A 16 20.71 20.05 1.01
CA PRO A 16 21.51 19.88 2.23
C PRO A 16 20.71 19.53 3.50
N ASP A 17 19.44 19.92 3.57
CA ASP A 17 18.54 19.62 4.69
C ASP A 17 17.81 18.27 4.57
N GLY A 18 18.00 17.56 3.45
CA GLY A 18 17.37 16.29 3.12
C GLY A 18 16.07 16.41 2.30
N PHE A 19 15.69 17.61 1.86
CA PHE A 19 14.55 17.78 0.95
C PHE A 19 14.84 17.12 -0.40
N PHE A 20 13.92 16.26 -0.87
CA PHE A 20 14.08 15.47 -2.10
C PHE A 20 12.87 15.50 -3.03
N PHE A 21 11.79 16.19 -2.64
CA PHE A 21 10.59 16.28 -3.47
C PHE A 21 10.85 17.18 -4.68
N TYR A 22 10.14 16.92 -5.78
CA TYR A 22 10.24 17.75 -6.98
C TYR A 22 9.83 19.21 -6.74
N SER A 23 8.92 19.47 -5.80
CA SER A 23 8.46 20.82 -5.45
C SER A 23 8.02 20.92 -4.00
N LYS A 24 8.19 22.10 -3.39
CA LYS A 24 7.71 22.40 -2.03
C LYS A 24 6.18 22.31 -1.89
N ASN A 25 5.46 22.40 -3.01
CA ASN A 25 4.00 22.23 -3.05
C ASN A 25 3.57 20.76 -3.22
N ALA A 26 4.53 19.83 -3.34
CA ALA A 26 4.28 18.41 -3.62
C ALA A 26 4.81 17.51 -2.49
N VAL A 27 4.70 17.96 -1.24
CA VAL A 27 5.13 17.20 -0.05
C VAL A 27 4.03 16.24 0.38
N TYR A 28 4.23 14.97 0.10
CA TYR A 28 3.24 13.93 0.34
C TYR A 28 3.86 12.71 1.04
N HIS A 29 3.10 12.12 1.97
CA HIS A 29 3.47 10.86 2.61
C HIS A 29 3.74 9.77 1.57
N TYR A 30 2.85 9.62 0.58
CA TYR A 30 2.98 8.59 -0.46
C TYR A 30 4.28 8.69 -1.27
N ALA A 31 4.69 9.90 -1.66
CA ALA A 31 5.93 10.08 -2.40
C ALA A 31 7.18 9.76 -1.54
N PHE A 32 7.14 10.06 -0.24
CA PHE A 32 8.16 9.56 0.69
C PHE A 32 8.15 8.03 0.79
N ASP A 33 6.98 7.39 0.91
CA ASP A 33 6.85 5.94 0.97
C ASP A 33 7.53 5.25 -0.23
N LYS A 34 7.29 5.75 -1.45
CA LYS A 34 7.88 5.15 -2.66
C LYS A 34 9.39 5.34 -2.73
N MET A 35 9.90 6.49 -2.33
CA MET A 35 11.35 6.70 -2.27
C MET A 35 11.99 5.83 -1.18
N ALA A 36 11.38 5.75 0.00
CA ALA A 36 11.86 4.92 1.09
C ALA A 36 11.90 3.43 0.70
N GLY A 37 10.80 2.91 0.14
CA GLY A 37 10.73 1.53 -0.33
C GLY A 37 11.74 1.23 -1.44
N GLY A 38 11.90 2.14 -2.41
CA GLY A 38 12.88 1.99 -3.48
C GLY A 38 14.33 1.95 -2.98
N LEU A 39 14.69 2.80 -2.02
CA LEU A 39 16.03 2.81 -1.43
C LEU A 39 16.30 1.56 -0.59
N VAL A 40 15.30 1.11 0.16
CA VAL A 40 15.34 -0.18 0.87
C VAL A 40 15.58 -1.33 -0.12
N ASP A 41 14.85 -1.36 -1.24
CA ASP A 41 15.00 -2.39 -2.27
C ASP A 41 16.39 -2.36 -2.91
N VAL A 42 16.91 -1.17 -3.24
CA VAL A 42 18.26 -1.04 -3.80
C VAL A 42 19.29 -1.64 -2.86
N TYR A 43 19.27 -1.28 -1.58
CA TYR A 43 20.20 -1.88 -0.62
C TYR A 43 20.00 -3.39 -0.49
N GLN A 44 18.75 -3.84 -0.27
CA GLN A 44 18.45 -5.24 -0.01
C GLN A 44 18.82 -6.18 -1.17
N TYR A 45 18.66 -5.75 -2.42
CA TYR A 45 18.91 -6.59 -3.60
C TYR A 45 20.26 -6.36 -4.27
N THR A 46 20.97 -5.28 -3.95
CA THR A 46 22.25 -4.95 -4.61
C THR A 46 23.42 -4.72 -3.67
N GLY A 47 23.17 -4.48 -2.38
CA GLY A 47 24.21 -4.16 -1.39
C GLY A 47 24.83 -2.76 -1.53
N ILE A 48 24.28 -1.89 -2.38
CA ILE A 48 24.79 -0.51 -2.54
C ILE A 48 24.47 0.30 -1.28
N GLU A 49 25.50 0.59 -0.47
CA GLU A 49 25.37 1.26 0.83
C GLU A 49 24.87 2.71 0.72
N ASP A 50 25.18 3.41 -0.38
CA ASP A 50 24.71 4.78 -0.65
C ASP A 50 23.19 4.91 -0.54
N ALA A 51 22.44 3.83 -0.84
CA ALA A 51 20.99 3.84 -0.72
C ALA A 51 20.53 4.06 0.72
N ILE A 52 21.24 3.51 1.70
CA ILE A 52 20.95 3.72 3.13
C ILE A 52 21.35 5.13 3.56
N ILE A 53 22.45 5.66 3.04
CA ILE A 53 22.87 7.05 3.31
C ILE A 53 21.79 8.03 2.82
N TYR A 54 21.27 7.84 1.61
CA TYR A 54 20.20 8.69 1.10
C TYR A 54 18.88 8.47 1.82
N LEU A 55 18.55 7.23 2.19
CA LEU A 55 17.36 6.91 2.98
C LEU A 55 17.39 7.64 4.34
N ASP A 56 18.53 7.64 5.02
CA ASP A 56 18.70 8.34 6.29
C ASP A 56 18.52 9.86 6.13
N LYS A 57 19.07 10.46 5.08
CA LYS A 57 18.91 11.89 4.78
C LYS A 57 17.45 12.28 4.54
N ILE A 58 16.75 11.58 3.65
CA ILE A 58 15.35 11.91 3.35
C ILE A 58 14.43 11.63 4.54
N THR A 59 14.75 10.62 5.35
CA THR A 59 14.00 10.31 6.57
C THR A 59 14.22 11.39 7.62
N SER A 60 15.44 11.93 7.75
CA SER A 60 15.75 13.04 8.67
C SER A 60 14.95 14.29 8.36
N TRP A 61 14.72 14.54 7.07
CA TRP A 61 13.84 15.60 6.62
C TRP A 61 12.37 15.27 6.91
N ALA A 62 11.92 14.06 6.59
CA ALA A 62 10.53 13.63 6.75
C ALA A 62 10.06 13.62 8.22
N GLU A 63 10.94 13.25 9.15
CA GLU A 63 10.68 13.28 10.59
C GLU A 63 10.37 14.67 11.12
N LYS A 64 10.96 15.70 10.52
CA LYS A 64 10.77 17.10 10.90
C LYS A 64 9.56 17.73 10.22
N ASN A 65 9.25 17.31 8.98
CA ASN A 65 8.38 18.08 8.08
C ASN A 65 7.07 17.38 7.70
N LEU A 66 6.99 16.05 7.67
CA LEU A 66 5.73 15.38 7.36
C LEU A 66 4.71 15.64 8.47
N SER A 67 3.43 15.75 8.12
CA SER A 67 2.36 15.92 9.10
C SER A 67 2.23 14.69 10.01
N ARG A 68 1.70 14.89 11.21
CA ARG A 68 1.33 13.81 12.16
C ARG A 68 -0.17 13.81 12.48
N LYS A 69 -0.96 14.58 11.72
CA LYS A 69 -2.40 14.69 11.97
C LYS A 69 -3.14 13.37 11.72
N ASN A 70 -2.58 12.50 10.87
CA ASN A 70 -3.13 11.18 10.55
C ASN A 70 -4.65 11.21 10.32
N ILE A 71 -5.08 12.18 9.52
CA ILE A 71 -6.51 12.39 9.23
C ILE A 71 -7.07 11.16 8.52
N TYR A 72 -8.36 10.90 8.76
CA TYR A 72 -9.11 9.91 8.01
C TYR A 72 -8.94 10.15 6.50
N ALA A 73 -8.56 9.10 5.77
CA ALA A 73 -8.28 9.15 4.35
C ALA A 73 -9.36 8.37 3.59
N ASP A 74 -10.21 9.10 2.88
CA ASP A 74 -11.21 8.54 1.98
C ASP A 74 -10.75 8.54 0.53
N ASN A 75 -11.63 8.10 -0.36
CA ASN A 75 -11.43 8.08 -1.80
C ASN A 75 -11.16 9.46 -2.39
N ASP A 76 -11.81 10.51 -1.90
CA ASP A 76 -11.61 11.89 -2.38
C ASP A 76 -10.22 12.42 -1.98
N CYS A 77 -9.73 12.03 -0.80
CA CYS A 77 -8.42 12.41 -0.30
C CYS A 77 -7.25 11.81 -1.11
N CYS A 78 -7.48 10.77 -1.93
CA CYS A 78 -6.43 10.19 -2.78
C CYS A 78 -5.96 11.14 -3.89
N PHE A 79 -6.82 12.07 -4.35
CA PHE A 79 -6.42 13.12 -5.30
C PHE A 79 -5.58 14.24 -4.66
N ASP A 80 -5.63 14.36 -3.32
CA ASP A 80 -4.75 15.21 -2.53
C ASP A 80 -3.77 14.33 -1.74
N CYS A 81 -2.90 13.60 -2.46
CA CYS A 81 -1.91 12.56 -2.12
C CYS A 81 -1.15 12.64 -0.75
N SER A 82 -1.41 13.66 0.05
CA SER A 82 -1.04 13.83 1.45
C SER A 82 -1.63 12.79 2.42
N ALA A 83 -2.65 12.01 2.01
CA ALA A 83 -3.46 11.18 2.91
C ALA A 83 -3.02 9.71 3.10
N GLU A 84 -2.09 9.17 2.31
CA GLU A 84 -1.69 7.74 2.43
C GLU A 84 -0.61 7.46 3.48
N TRP A 85 -0.67 8.20 4.60
CA TRP A 85 0.30 8.11 5.69
C TRP A 85 0.41 6.68 6.26
N TYR A 86 -0.67 5.90 6.22
CA TYR A 86 -0.76 4.53 6.73
C TYR A 86 0.04 3.49 5.95
N THR A 87 0.56 3.84 4.77
CA THR A 87 1.42 2.96 3.96
C THR A 87 2.90 3.01 4.40
N LEU A 88 3.32 4.11 5.04
CA LEU A 88 4.71 4.36 5.45
C LEU A 88 5.29 3.31 6.39
N PRO A 89 4.56 2.80 7.40
CA PRO A 89 5.16 1.89 8.37
C PRO A 89 5.81 0.67 7.72
N GLU A 90 5.23 0.10 6.66
CA GLU A 90 5.83 -1.06 5.99
C GLU A 90 7.29 -0.81 5.60
N ASN A 91 7.56 0.23 4.79
CA ASN A 91 8.91 0.48 4.29
C ASN A 91 9.85 1.00 5.38
N LEU A 92 9.34 1.75 6.37
CA LEU A 92 10.13 2.16 7.53
C LEU A 92 10.51 0.97 8.43
N TYR A 93 9.63 -0.01 8.58
CA TYR A 93 9.95 -1.25 9.30
C TYR A 93 10.93 -2.11 8.51
N ARG A 94 10.81 -2.19 7.20
CA ARG A 94 11.82 -2.85 6.35
C ARG A 94 13.19 -2.18 6.48
N ALA A 95 13.23 -0.83 6.48
CA ALA A 95 14.46 -0.07 6.73
C ALA A 95 15.06 -0.39 8.11
N TYR A 96 14.23 -0.53 9.15
CA TYR A 96 14.69 -0.97 10.46
C TYR A 96 15.31 -2.38 10.41
N VAL A 97 14.66 -3.33 9.74
CA VAL A 97 15.16 -4.72 9.63
C VAL A 97 16.54 -4.79 8.98
N ILE A 98 16.76 -4.05 7.89
CA ILE A 98 18.01 -4.13 7.12
C ILE A 98 19.16 -3.31 7.72
N THR A 99 18.85 -2.30 8.54
CA THR A 99 19.86 -1.39 9.12
C THR A 99 20.09 -1.57 10.62
N GLY A 100 19.13 -2.16 11.34
CA GLY A 100 19.10 -2.16 12.81
C GLY A 100 18.83 -0.80 13.45
N ASN A 101 18.66 0.27 12.67
CA ASN A 101 18.47 1.62 13.21
C ASN A 101 17.03 1.82 13.69
N LYS A 102 16.83 1.78 15.01
CA LYS A 102 15.52 1.89 15.68
C LYS A 102 14.74 3.15 15.31
N ARG A 103 15.42 4.21 14.88
CA ARG A 103 14.80 5.46 14.43
C ARG A 103 13.76 5.24 13.33
N PHE A 104 14.04 4.37 12.35
CA PHE A 104 13.06 4.06 11.30
C PHE A 104 11.79 3.43 11.88
N LYS A 105 11.93 2.49 12.83
CA LYS A 105 10.79 1.87 13.50
C LYS A 105 10.01 2.90 14.31
N ASP A 106 10.69 3.71 15.11
CA ASP A 106 10.05 4.72 15.95
C ASP A 106 9.27 5.76 15.12
N PHE A 107 9.77 6.06 13.91
CA PHE A 107 9.07 6.90 12.96
C PHE A 107 7.86 6.20 12.33
N GLY A 108 8.02 4.94 11.89
CA GLY A 108 6.93 4.12 11.35
C GLY A 108 5.77 3.92 12.34
N ASP A 109 6.07 3.75 13.63
CA ASP A 109 5.07 3.61 14.70
C ASP A 109 4.11 4.82 14.78
N LYS A 110 4.52 6.00 14.31
CA LYS A 110 3.68 7.21 14.27
C LYS A 110 2.53 7.13 13.26
N PHE A 111 2.58 6.18 12.33
CA PHE A 111 1.65 6.08 11.20
C PHE A 111 0.92 4.74 11.14
N LEU A 112 0.95 3.94 12.21
CA LEU A 112 0.12 2.73 12.29
C LEU A 112 -1.36 3.11 12.31
N TYR A 113 -2.12 2.56 11.36
CA TYR A 113 -3.53 2.86 11.23
C TYR A 113 -4.41 1.97 12.11
N LYS A 114 -4.20 2.03 13.43
CA LYS A 114 -4.91 1.17 14.40
C LYS A 114 -6.43 1.30 14.31
N ASP A 115 -6.94 2.50 14.05
CA ASP A 115 -8.38 2.75 13.89
C ASP A 115 -8.96 2.04 12.65
N TYR A 116 -8.17 1.82 11.61
CA TYR A 116 -8.59 1.00 10.47
C TYR A 116 -8.51 -0.49 10.80
N TYR A 117 -7.44 -0.91 11.49
CA TYR A 117 -7.23 -2.32 11.84
C TYR A 117 -8.28 -2.87 12.81
N ILE A 118 -8.89 -2.01 13.64
CA ILE A 118 -9.89 -2.41 14.63
C ILE A 118 -11.13 -3.06 14.00
N PHE A 119 -11.49 -2.69 12.77
CA PHE A 119 -12.60 -3.32 12.06
C PHE A 119 -12.31 -4.79 11.79
N PHE A 120 -11.09 -5.11 11.36
CA PHE A 120 -10.71 -6.51 11.11
C PHE A 120 -10.46 -7.27 12.41
N GLU A 121 -9.93 -6.62 13.45
CA GLU A 121 -9.81 -7.23 14.78
C GLU A 121 -11.18 -7.68 15.31
N ARG A 122 -12.21 -6.86 15.12
CA ARG A 122 -13.59 -7.12 15.54
C ARG A 122 -14.41 -7.92 14.53
N ASN A 123 -13.86 -8.20 13.35
CA ASN A 123 -14.58 -8.77 12.21
C ASN A 123 -15.85 -7.96 11.83
N ASP A 124 -15.73 -6.63 11.88
CA ASP A 124 -16.81 -5.65 11.75
C ASP A 124 -16.84 -5.03 10.33
N TYR A 125 -17.44 -5.78 9.40
CA TYR A 125 -17.63 -5.33 8.02
C TYR A 125 -18.54 -4.10 7.92
N GLU A 126 -19.63 -4.07 8.69
CA GLU A 126 -20.58 -2.95 8.66
C GLU A 126 -19.94 -1.66 9.16
N GLY A 127 -19.15 -1.72 10.23
CA GLY A 127 -18.36 -0.58 10.71
C GLY A 127 -17.37 -0.08 9.66
N LEU A 128 -16.63 -1.01 9.03
CA LEU A 128 -15.70 -0.70 7.94
C LEU A 128 -16.40 0.08 6.81
N MET A 129 -17.56 -0.39 6.35
CA MET A 129 -18.28 0.22 5.23
C MET A 129 -19.01 1.52 5.58
N ASN A 130 -19.40 1.72 6.84
CA ASN A 130 -20.09 2.91 7.31
C ASN A 130 -19.13 4.04 7.75
N THR A 131 -17.82 3.81 7.70
CA THR A 131 -16.80 4.81 8.07
C THR A 131 -16.82 5.99 7.09
N GLY A 132 -16.65 7.22 7.61
CA GLY A 132 -16.70 8.44 6.80
C GLY A 132 -18.12 8.89 6.41
N GLY A 133 -19.14 8.10 6.77
CA GLY A 133 -20.54 8.26 6.39
C GLY A 133 -20.94 7.32 5.24
N LYS A 134 -22.21 7.34 4.83
CA LYS A 134 -22.72 6.49 3.73
C LYS A 134 -22.36 6.99 2.31
N SER A 135 -21.69 8.14 2.19
CA SER A 135 -21.28 8.69 0.88
C SER A 135 -20.19 7.80 0.26
N VAL A 136 -20.33 7.46 -1.02
CA VAL A 136 -19.33 6.68 -1.78
C VAL A 136 -17.96 7.36 -1.75
N SER A 137 -17.95 8.68 -1.84
CA SER A 137 -16.73 9.51 -1.86
C SER A 137 -15.96 9.48 -0.53
N ARG A 138 -16.67 9.15 0.56
CA ARG A 138 -16.14 9.08 1.92
C ARG A 138 -15.70 7.67 2.33
N ARG A 139 -15.85 6.67 1.46
CA ARG A 139 -15.39 5.31 1.71
C ARG A 139 -13.88 5.19 1.54
N TYR A 140 -13.33 4.10 2.04
CA TYR A 140 -11.92 3.77 1.90
C TYR A 140 -11.52 3.53 0.45
N HIS A 141 -10.42 4.18 0.02
CA HIS A 141 -9.77 3.94 -1.26
C HIS A 141 -9.22 2.50 -1.32
N ALA A 142 -9.62 1.75 -2.34
CA ALA A 142 -9.51 0.31 -2.35
C ALA A 142 -8.06 -0.18 -2.40
N TYR A 143 -7.24 0.35 -3.32
CA TYR A 143 -5.82 -0.01 -3.41
C TYR A 143 -5.09 0.33 -2.11
N SER A 144 -5.19 1.58 -1.69
CA SER A 144 -4.37 2.13 -0.61
C SER A 144 -4.70 1.49 0.73
N HIS A 145 -5.98 1.20 1.01
CA HIS A 145 -6.38 0.57 2.27
C HIS A 145 -6.07 -0.92 2.34
N ILE A 146 -6.07 -1.64 1.21
CA ILE A 146 -5.50 -3.00 1.17
C ILE A 146 -3.98 -2.93 1.36
N ASN A 147 -3.33 -1.95 0.74
CA ASN A 147 -1.90 -1.71 0.90
C ASN A 147 -1.52 -1.39 2.37
N ALA A 148 -2.38 -0.69 3.11
CA ALA A 148 -2.24 -0.38 4.54
C ALA A 148 -2.11 -1.62 5.44
N LEU A 149 -2.65 -2.77 5.01
CA LEU A 149 -2.51 -4.03 5.74
C LEU A 149 -1.07 -4.55 5.73
N SER A 150 -0.26 -4.16 4.75
CA SER A 150 1.17 -4.49 4.71
C SER A 150 1.95 -3.85 5.86
N SER A 151 1.53 -2.66 6.31
CA SER A 151 2.05 -2.02 7.53
C SER A 151 1.73 -2.83 8.78
N ALA A 152 0.50 -3.37 8.89
CA ALA A 152 0.12 -4.28 9.98
C ALA A 152 0.92 -5.60 9.94
N ALA A 153 1.18 -6.12 8.74
CA ALA A 153 1.99 -7.32 8.53
C ALA A 153 3.44 -7.13 8.99
N MET A 154 4.09 -6.03 8.60
CA MET A 154 5.43 -5.73 9.08
C MET A 154 5.46 -5.45 10.58
N PHE A 155 4.40 -4.84 11.14
CA PHE A 155 4.32 -4.67 12.59
C PHE A 155 4.22 -6.02 13.33
N TYR A 156 3.45 -6.97 12.79
CA TYR A 156 3.41 -8.35 13.32
C TYR A 156 4.78 -9.01 13.22
N TYR A 157 5.47 -8.89 12.08
CA TYR A 157 6.81 -9.43 11.90
C TYR A 157 7.80 -8.93 12.96
N LEU A 158 7.73 -7.64 13.30
CA LEU A 158 8.63 -7.04 14.30
C LEU A 158 8.28 -7.39 15.75
N THR A 159 7.00 -7.51 16.07
CA THR A 159 6.54 -7.59 17.48
C THR A 159 6.08 -8.98 17.90
N GLY A 160 5.71 -9.84 16.96
CA GLY A 160 5.06 -11.12 17.23
C GLY A 160 3.65 -10.99 17.84
N GLU A 161 3.07 -9.80 17.90
CA GLU A 161 1.75 -9.57 18.48
C GLU A 161 0.65 -10.29 17.65
N LYS A 162 0.23 -11.47 18.12
CA LYS A 162 -0.70 -12.38 17.42
C LYS A 162 -1.99 -11.73 16.94
N LYS A 163 -2.46 -10.66 17.59
CA LYS A 163 -3.65 -9.91 17.17
C LYS A 163 -3.52 -9.35 15.75
N TYR A 164 -2.32 -8.94 15.33
CA TYR A 164 -2.09 -8.40 14.00
C TYR A 164 -2.12 -9.50 12.93
N LEU A 165 -1.65 -10.71 13.22
CA LEU A 165 -1.88 -11.85 12.32
C LEU A 165 -3.38 -12.14 12.18
N GLN A 166 -4.15 -12.06 13.26
CA GLN A 166 -5.60 -12.24 13.19
C GLN A 166 -6.29 -11.14 12.36
N VAL A 167 -5.87 -9.87 12.53
CA VAL A 167 -6.31 -8.74 11.69
C VAL A 167 -6.10 -9.04 10.22
N LEU A 168 -4.92 -9.52 9.80
CA LEU A 168 -4.64 -9.83 8.39
C LEU A 168 -5.53 -10.95 7.86
N LYS A 169 -5.75 -12.01 8.65
CA LYS A 169 -6.61 -13.14 8.28
C LYS A 169 -8.07 -12.71 8.10
N ASN A 170 -8.58 -11.91 9.05
CA ASN A 170 -9.94 -11.39 8.99
C ASN A 170 -10.09 -10.40 7.83
N ALA A 171 -9.10 -9.54 7.59
CA ALA A 171 -9.09 -8.63 6.46
C ALA A 171 -9.16 -9.39 5.12
N TYR A 172 -8.32 -10.41 4.94
CA TYR A 172 -8.36 -11.25 3.75
C TYR A 172 -9.76 -11.85 3.52
N ASN A 173 -10.37 -12.43 4.56
CA ASN A 173 -11.70 -13.03 4.44
C ASN A 173 -12.78 -12.00 4.11
N ILE A 174 -12.82 -10.87 4.84
CA ILE A 174 -13.77 -9.79 4.60
C ILE A 174 -13.63 -9.27 3.16
N ILE A 175 -12.42 -9.00 2.69
CA ILE A 175 -12.18 -8.49 1.35
C ILE A 175 -12.58 -9.54 0.30
N LYS A 176 -12.18 -10.80 0.50
CA LYS A 176 -12.51 -11.91 -0.39
C LYS A 176 -14.02 -12.06 -0.59
N ASP A 177 -14.78 -11.99 0.50
CA ASP A 177 -16.21 -12.27 0.49
C ASP A 177 -17.03 -11.07 -0.02
N THR A 178 -16.53 -9.85 0.20
CA THR A 178 -17.32 -8.62 -0.03
C THR A 178 -16.87 -7.82 -1.26
N GLN A 179 -15.57 -7.75 -1.55
CA GLN A 179 -15.03 -6.79 -2.52
C GLN A 179 -14.67 -7.40 -3.89
N LEU A 180 -14.44 -8.71 -3.99
CA LEU A 180 -13.89 -9.30 -5.21
C LEU A 180 -14.92 -9.50 -6.33
N TYR A 181 -14.48 -9.22 -7.55
CA TYR A 181 -15.06 -9.77 -8.78
C TYR A 181 -14.49 -11.18 -9.04
N ASN A 182 -15.13 -11.93 -9.96
CA ASN A 182 -14.69 -13.28 -10.33
C ASN A 182 -13.25 -13.34 -10.87
N THR A 183 -12.78 -12.25 -11.48
CA THR A 183 -11.41 -12.07 -11.98
C THR A 183 -10.37 -11.90 -10.86
N GLY A 184 -10.80 -11.75 -9.60
CA GLY A 184 -9.93 -11.39 -8.48
C GLY A 184 -9.64 -9.89 -8.39
N GLY A 185 -10.10 -9.09 -9.35
CA GLY A 185 -10.09 -7.63 -9.27
C GLY A 185 -11.10 -7.11 -8.24
N TYR A 186 -10.94 -5.86 -7.81
CA TYR A 186 -11.75 -5.22 -6.78
C TYR A 186 -11.71 -3.70 -6.93
N GLY A 187 -12.54 -2.98 -6.18
CA GLY A 187 -12.45 -1.53 -6.05
C GLY A 187 -12.96 -0.76 -7.27
N PRO A 188 -14.22 -0.97 -7.69
CA PRO A 188 -14.80 -0.16 -8.75
C PRO A 188 -14.84 1.31 -8.33
N GLY A 189 -14.50 2.22 -9.24
CA GLY A 189 -14.33 3.64 -8.92
C GLY A 189 -13.21 3.92 -7.91
N GLU A 190 -12.26 2.99 -7.77
CA GLU A 190 -11.17 2.99 -6.79
C GLU A 190 -11.60 2.93 -5.32
N THR A 191 -12.86 2.57 -5.04
CA THR A 191 -13.43 2.59 -3.69
C THR A 191 -13.98 1.22 -3.26
N PHE A 192 -14.07 0.99 -1.95
CA PHE A 192 -14.81 -0.17 -1.45
C PHE A 192 -16.31 -0.08 -1.76
N MET A 193 -16.92 -1.24 -2.02
CA MET A 193 -18.32 -1.37 -2.37
C MET A 193 -19.08 -2.29 -1.40
N TYR A 194 -20.39 -2.06 -1.25
CA TYR A 194 -21.26 -3.07 -0.63
C TYR A 194 -21.43 -4.25 -1.59
N PRO A 195 -21.64 -5.49 -1.11
CA PRO A 195 -21.70 -6.66 -1.98
C PRO A 195 -22.96 -6.61 -2.87
N SER A 196 -24.02 -5.94 -2.40
CA SER A 196 -25.24 -5.66 -3.16
C SER A 196 -25.01 -4.78 -4.40
N GLN A 197 -23.93 -3.99 -4.41
CA GLN A 197 -23.59 -3.09 -5.52
C GLN A 197 -22.72 -3.78 -6.58
N ARG A 198 -22.28 -5.02 -6.36
CA ARG A 198 -21.32 -5.71 -7.23
C ARG A 198 -21.81 -5.84 -8.68
N THR A 199 -23.09 -6.15 -8.88
CA THR A 199 -23.66 -6.26 -10.23
C THR A 199 -23.92 -4.88 -10.84
N GLU A 200 -24.42 -3.92 -10.07
CA GLU A 200 -24.71 -2.56 -10.52
C GLU A 200 -23.44 -1.85 -11.03
N THR A 201 -22.34 -1.96 -10.27
CA THR A 201 -21.05 -1.35 -10.59
C THR A 201 -20.48 -1.81 -11.93
N LEU A 202 -20.79 -3.02 -12.41
CA LEU A 202 -20.40 -3.48 -13.75
C LEU A 202 -20.94 -2.57 -14.86
N TYR A 203 -22.11 -1.98 -14.65
CA TYR A 203 -22.77 -1.11 -15.61
C TYR A 203 -22.56 0.37 -15.31
N SER A 204 -22.48 0.74 -14.02
CA SER A 204 -22.40 2.15 -13.61
C SER A 204 -20.99 2.72 -13.60
N GLU A 205 -19.95 1.87 -13.48
CA GLU A 205 -18.55 2.31 -13.42
C GLU A 205 -17.79 1.97 -14.70
N ASP A 206 -16.91 2.88 -15.12
CA ASP A 206 -15.99 2.64 -16.23
C ASP A 206 -14.68 1.97 -15.82
N PHE A 207 -14.41 1.94 -14.50
CA PHE A 207 -13.15 1.48 -13.94
C PHE A 207 -13.43 0.52 -12.78
N HIS A 208 -13.31 -0.79 -13.04
CA HIS A 208 -13.69 -1.80 -12.04
C HIS A 208 -12.53 -2.30 -11.19
N PHE A 209 -11.29 -2.14 -11.67
CA PHE A 209 -10.10 -2.54 -10.96
C PHE A 209 -8.86 -1.76 -11.42
N GLU A 210 -8.22 -1.04 -10.50
CA GLU A 210 -6.91 -0.40 -10.70
C GLU A 210 -5.83 -1.49 -10.79
N THR A 211 -5.65 -2.05 -11.99
CA THR A 211 -5.14 -3.41 -12.12
C THR A 211 -3.67 -3.53 -11.71
N ALA A 212 -2.84 -2.52 -12.00
CA ALA A 212 -1.41 -2.56 -11.64
C ALA A 212 -1.20 -2.45 -10.12
N CYS A 213 -1.66 -1.34 -9.53
CA CYS A 213 -1.48 -1.07 -8.11
C CYS A 213 -2.28 -2.03 -7.24
N GLY A 214 -3.52 -2.35 -7.64
CA GLY A 214 -4.36 -3.30 -6.94
C GLY A 214 -3.75 -4.71 -6.92
N SER A 215 -3.18 -5.19 -8.04
CA SER A 215 -2.46 -6.48 -8.05
C SER A 215 -1.23 -6.45 -7.14
N TRP A 216 -0.50 -5.34 -7.10
CA TRP A 216 0.63 -5.16 -6.19
C TRP A 216 0.21 -5.25 -4.72
N ALA A 217 -0.87 -4.59 -4.33
CA ALA A 217 -1.39 -4.67 -2.97
C ALA A 217 -1.82 -6.10 -2.58
N ILE A 218 -2.43 -6.84 -3.53
CA ILE A 218 -2.77 -8.26 -3.35
C ILE A 218 -1.50 -9.06 -3.09
N PHE A 219 -0.49 -8.95 -3.95
CA PHE A 219 0.73 -9.76 -3.86
C PHE A 219 1.47 -9.54 -2.54
N LYS A 220 1.51 -8.32 -2.03
CA LYS A 220 2.10 -8.06 -0.71
C LYS A 220 1.32 -8.73 0.42
N LEU A 221 0.00 -8.50 0.48
CA LEU A 221 -0.84 -9.05 1.54
C LEU A 221 -0.79 -10.58 1.58
N VAL A 222 -0.99 -11.22 0.42
CA VAL A 222 -1.01 -12.69 0.33
C VAL A 222 0.37 -13.29 0.58
N ARG A 223 1.46 -12.63 0.17
CA ARG A 223 2.82 -13.04 0.52
C ARG A 223 3.00 -13.09 2.03
N TYR A 224 2.69 -12.00 2.74
CA TYR A 224 2.82 -11.96 4.20
C TYR A 224 1.94 -13.05 4.87
N LEU A 225 0.70 -13.20 4.43
CA LEU A 225 -0.20 -14.23 4.98
C LEU A 225 0.34 -15.65 4.76
N MET A 226 0.85 -15.96 3.58
CA MET A 226 1.47 -17.26 3.30
C MET A 226 2.74 -17.48 4.13
N GLU A 227 3.63 -16.47 4.21
CA GLU A 227 4.86 -16.55 5.00
C GLU A 227 4.56 -16.77 6.51
N PHE A 228 3.57 -16.07 7.07
CA PHE A 228 3.26 -16.15 8.49
C PHE A 228 2.42 -17.37 8.89
N SER A 229 1.63 -17.90 7.98
CA SER A 229 0.69 -18.99 8.29
C SER A 229 1.09 -20.35 7.70
N GLY A 230 1.96 -20.38 6.69
CA GLY A 230 2.25 -21.57 5.90
C GLY A 230 1.07 -22.09 5.07
N ASN A 231 -0.03 -21.35 4.96
CA ASN A 231 -1.24 -21.80 4.27
C ASN A 231 -1.33 -21.27 2.84
N ALA A 232 -1.28 -22.18 1.86
CA ALA A 232 -1.33 -21.85 0.44
C ALA A 232 -2.67 -21.24 -0.02
N ILE A 233 -3.76 -21.38 0.73
CA ILE A 233 -5.09 -20.87 0.33
C ILE A 233 -5.11 -19.35 0.07
N TYR A 234 -4.21 -18.60 0.72
CA TYR A 234 -4.09 -17.17 0.48
C TYR A 234 -3.59 -16.86 -0.93
N GLY A 235 -2.82 -17.78 -1.52
CA GLY A 235 -2.30 -17.72 -2.89
C GLY A 235 -3.37 -17.78 -3.97
N ASP A 236 -4.57 -18.33 -3.70
CA ASP A 236 -5.68 -18.39 -4.66
C ASP A 236 -6.05 -17.00 -5.21
N TRP A 237 -5.96 -15.95 -4.38
CA TRP A 237 -6.26 -14.59 -4.82
C TRP A 237 -5.16 -14.04 -5.74
N ALA A 238 -3.89 -14.34 -5.42
CA ALA A 238 -2.76 -14.01 -6.29
C ALA A 238 -2.90 -14.71 -7.66
N GLU A 239 -3.25 -16.00 -7.66
CA GLU A 239 -3.46 -16.77 -8.88
C GLU A 239 -4.55 -16.15 -9.76
N LYS A 240 -5.74 -15.88 -9.19
CA LYS A 240 -6.85 -15.26 -9.92
C LYS A 240 -6.43 -13.94 -10.56
N VAL A 241 -5.78 -13.05 -9.81
CA VAL A 241 -5.41 -11.74 -10.34
C VAL A 241 -4.28 -11.82 -11.36
N ILE A 242 -3.36 -12.79 -11.24
CA ILE A 242 -2.31 -13.02 -12.24
C ILE A 242 -2.93 -13.43 -13.58
N TYR A 243 -3.81 -14.44 -13.59
CA TYR A 243 -4.35 -14.97 -14.84
C TYR A 243 -5.39 -14.06 -15.49
N ASN A 244 -6.19 -13.35 -14.69
CA ASN A 244 -7.31 -12.55 -15.21
C ASN A 244 -7.00 -11.05 -15.25
N GLY A 245 -6.35 -10.51 -14.21
CA GLY A 245 -6.06 -9.07 -14.12
C GLY A 245 -4.77 -8.72 -14.86
N VAL A 246 -3.64 -9.19 -14.34
CA VAL A 246 -2.31 -8.96 -14.93
C VAL A 246 -2.22 -9.56 -16.33
N GLY A 247 -2.73 -10.78 -16.53
CA GLY A 247 -2.72 -11.47 -17.82
C GLY A 247 -3.57 -10.78 -18.90
N ALA A 248 -4.58 -10.00 -18.51
CA ALA A 248 -5.37 -9.20 -19.44
C ALA A 248 -4.71 -7.86 -19.80
N MET A 249 -3.65 -7.46 -19.10
CA MET A 249 -2.85 -6.32 -19.55
C MET A 249 -2.13 -6.68 -20.86
N PRO A 250 -2.11 -5.77 -21.86
CA PRO A 250 -1.46 -6.02 -23.13
C PRO A 250 0.05 -6.19 -22.93
N LEU A 251 0.48 -7.44 -22.83
CA LEU A 251 1.87 -7.83 -22.90
C LEU A 251 2.26 -7.97 -24.37
N GLY A 252 2.56 -6.85 -25.04
CA GLY A 252 2.96 -6.92 -26.45
C GLY A 252 3.46 -5.62 -27.08
N PHE A 253 4.78 -5.55 -27.32
CA PHE A 253 5.54 -4.68 -28.25
C PHE A 253 5.37 -3.15 -28.24
N ARG A 254 4.27 -2.61 -27.72
CA ARG A 254 4.07 -1.19 -27.45
C ARG A 254 4.04 -1.07 -25.94
N ARG A 255 4.89 -0.21 -25.38
CA ARG A 255 5.03 0.07 -23.94
C ARG A 255 3.74 0.72 -23.39
N VAL A 256 2.64 -0.03 -23.36
CA VAL A 256 1.32 0.43 -22.91
C VAL A 256 0.95 -0.37 -21.66
N ALA A 257 0.78 0.32 -20.55
CA ALA A 257 0.25 -0.26 -19.31
C ALA A 257 -1.25 0.05 -19.23
N ILE A 258 -2.08 -0.94 -18.89
CA ILE A 258 -3.48 -0.71 -18.52
C ILE A 258 -3.51 -0.33 -17.05
N TYR A 259 -3.97 0.88 -16.75
CA TYR A 259 -4.16 1.35 -15.38
C TYR A 259 -5.46 0.79 -14.78
N LYS A 260 -6.55 0.73 -15.58
CA LYS A 260 -7.89 0.32 -15.13
C LYS A 260 -8.56 -0.61 -16.14
N ILE A 261 -9.15 -1.71 -15.65
CA ILE A 261 -9.93 -2.65 -16.47
C ILE A 261 -11.42 -2.44 -16.23
N LYS A 262 -12.20 -2.55 -17.31
CA LYS A 262 -13.66 -2.67 -17.29
C LYS A 262 -14.03 -4.15 -17.49
N PHE A 263 -14.76 -4.76 -16.56
CA PHE A 263 -15.33 -6.09 -16.70
C PHE A 263 -16.69 -5.96 -17.41
N ILE A 264 -16.85 -6.65 -18.54
CA ILE A 264 -18.12 -6.77 -19.30
C ILE A 264 -18.43 -8.26 -19.42
#